data_AF-A0A8S9JJ43-F1
#
_entry.id   AF-A0A8S9JJ43-F1
#
_cell.length_a   1.000
_cell.length_b   1.000
_cell.length_c   1.000
_cell.angle_alpha   90.00
_cell.angle_beta   90.00
_cell.angle_gamma   90.00
#
_symmetry.space_group_name_H-M   'P 1'
#
loop_
_entity.id
_entity.type
_entity.pdbx_description
1 polymer ?
#
loop_
_entity_poly.entity_id
_entity_poly.type
_entity_poly.pdbx_seq_one_letter_code
_entity_poly.pdbx_strand_id
1 'polypeptide(L)'
;MASEKMAPRGQLVFGVGLGALVFVPVFKSLTGLPPYMGILLGLGVLWILTDAIHYGESERQKLKVPQALSRIDTQGALFFLGILLSVSSLEAAGILREISTYLDANIPNVELIASAIGVVSAIIDNVPLVAATMGMYDLTSFPQDSEFWQLVAFCAGTGGSMLIIGSAAGVAFMGMEKVDFFWYFRKVSGVAFAGYAAGIAAYLAVQSLHFSIPTTVAQIPFFTGS
;
A
#
# COMPACT_ATOMS: atom_id res chain seq x y z
N MET A 1 22.86 14.23 -23.83
CA MET A 1 22.42 13.30 -22.77
C MET A 1 23.65 12.93 -21.97
N ALA A 2 23.91 13.58 -20.84
CA ALA A 2 24.97 13.16 -19.94
C ALA A 2 24.57 11.81 -19.37
N SER A 3 25.38 10.77 -19.63
CA SER A 3 25.24 9.49 -18.95
C SER A 3 25.43 9.76 -17.47
N GLU A 4 24.33 9.76 -16.71
CA GLU A 4 24.34 9.79 -15.26
C GLU A 4 25.00 8.48 -14.82
N LYS A 5 26.34 8.51 -14.69
CA LYS A 5 27.08 7.36 -14.18
C LYS A 5 26.55 7.10 -12.78
N MET A 6 25.84 5.98 -12.61
CA MET A 6 25.40 5.50 -11.31
C MET A 6 26.55 5.66 -10.32
N ALA A 7 26.27 6.28 -9.16
CA ALA A 7 27.26 6.46 -8.12
C ALA A 7 27.97 5.12 -7.85
N PRO A 8 29.30 5.09 -7.68
CA PRO A 8 30.01 3.86 -7.40
C PRO A 8 29.37 3.20 -6.16
N ARG A 9 28.87 1.97 -6.31
CA ARG A 9 28.14 1.17 -5.29
C ARG A 9 26.63 1.46 -5.12
N GLY A 10 26.01 2.30 -5.96
CA GLY A 10 24.55 2.51 -5.95
C GLY A 10 23.73 1.23 -6.19
N GLN A 11 24.24 0.32 -7.04
CA GLN A 11 23.60 -0.99 -7.28
C GLN A 11 23.55 -1.87 -6.02
N LEU A 12 24.57 -1.77 -5.16
CA LEU A 12 24.64 -2.53 -3.92
C LEU A 12 23.62 -2.02 -2.90
N VAL A 13 23.56 -0.69 -2.70
CA VAL A 13 22.56 -0.06 -1.83
C VAL A 13 21.14 -0.36 -2.31
N PHE A 14 20.90 -0.28 -3.63
CA PHE A 14 19.62 -0.64 -4.23
C PHE A 14 19.26 -2.12 -3.99
N GLY A 15 20.21 -3.04 -4.22
CA GLY A 15 20.00 -4.47 -4.00
C GLY A 15 19.70 -4.81 -2.54
N VAL A 16 20.42 -4.21 -1.59
CA VAL A 16 20.14 -4.39 -0.17
C VAL A 16 18.80 -3.78 0.23
N GLY A 17 18.43 -2.62 -0.34
CA GLY A 17 17.14 -2.00 -0.06
C GLY A 17 15.97 -2.82 -0.58
N LEU A 18 16.09 -3.38 -1.78
CA LEU A 18 15.09 -4.33 -2.31
C LEU A 18 15.02 -5.60 -1.46
N GLY A 19 16.18 -6.13 -1.04
CA GLY A 19 16.24 -7.27 -0.11
C GLY A 19 15.58 -6.98 1.22
N ALA A 20 15.77 -5.78 1.78
CA ALA A 20 15.13 -5.34 3.01
C ALA A 20 13.60 -5.26 2.89
N LEU A 21 13.08 -4.81 1.74
CA LEU A 21 11.63 -4.79 1.47
C LEU A 21 11.05 -6.21 1.40
N VAL A 22 11.71 -7.12 0.68
CA VAL A 22 11.29 -8.54 0.57
C VAL A 22 11.43 -9.27 1.91
N PHE A 23 12.35 -8.84 2.78
CA PHE A 23 12.53 -9.39 4.12
C PHE A 23 11.36 -9.08 5.08
N VAL A 24 10.60 -7.99 4.86
CA VAL A 24 9.52 -7.58 5.79
C VAL A 24 8.44 -8.67 5.99
N PRO A 25 7.87 -9.28 4.94
CA PRO A 25 6.95 -10.41 5.10
C PRO A 25 7.57 -11.62 5.83
N VAL A 26 8.85 -11.91 5.54
CA VAL A 26 9.59 -13.01 6.18
C VAL A 26 9.76 -12.74 7.67
N PHE A 27 10.16 -11.53 8.03
CA PHE A 27 10.29 -11.08 9.42
C PHE A 27 8.96 -11.21 10.19
N LYS A 28 7.85 -10.72 9.60
CA LYS A 28 6.51 -10.87 10.20
C LYS A 28 6.18 -12.34 10.45
N SER A 29 6.42 -13.20 9.44
CA SER A 29 6.09 -14.63 9.53
C SER A 29 6.91 -15.39 10.57
N LEU A 30 8.19 -15.03 10.77
CA LEU A 30 9.09 -15.72 11.70
C LEU A 30 8.98 -15.20 13.13
N THR A 31 8.73 -13.90 13.31
CA THR A 31 8.77 -13.26 14.64
C THR A 31 7.40 -12.98 15.23
N GLY A 32 6.35 -12.95 14.42
CA GLY A 32 5.02 -12.50 14.82
C GLY A 32 4.93 -10.99 15.10
N LEU A 33 6.02 -10.24 14.93
CA LEU A 33 6.06 -8.80 15.18
C LEU A 33 5.42 -8.00 14.03
N PRO A 34 4.93 -6.78 14.31
CA PRO A 34 4.35 -5.92 13.28
C PRO A 34 5.34 -5.60 12.14
N PRO A 35 4.85 -5.44 10.88
CA PRO A 35 5.69 -5.16 9.72
C PRO A 35 6.62 -3.95 9.85
N TYR A 36 6.18 -2.89 10.53
CA TYR A 36 6.97 -1.66 10.67
C TYR A 36 8.29 -1.90 11.40
N MET A 37 8.36 -2.88 12.32
CA MET A 37 9.61 -3.23 13.00
C MET A 37 10.63 -3.84 12.02
N GLY A 38 10.15 -4.68 11.08
CA GLY A 38 10.99 -5.22 10.01
C GLY A 38 11.50 -4.13 9.05
N ILE A 39 10.65 -3.14 8.73
CA ILE A 39 11.04 -1.98 7.92
C ILE A 39 12.13 -1.17 8.63
N LEU A 40 11.97 -0.87 9.92
CA LEU A 40 12.95 -0.13 10.72
C LEU A 40 14.30 -0.88 10.83
N LEU A 41 14.25 -2.21 11.00
CA LEU A 41 15.46 -3.04 11.00
C LEU A 41 16.18 -2.98 9.64
N GLY A 42 15.42 -3.14 8.54
CA GLY A 42 15.96 -3.03 7.18
C GLY A 42 16.60 -1.67 6.90
N LEU A 43 15.96 -0.59 7.38
CA LEU A 43 16.51 0.77 7.30
C LEU A 43 17.80 0.92 8.11
N GLY A 44 17.87 0.33 9.31
CA GLY A 44 19.07 0.30 10.13
C GLY A 44 20.24 -0.43 9.45
N VAL A 45 19.97 -1.56 8.80
CA VAL A 45 20.98 -2.31 8.02
C VAL A 45 21.49 -1.48 6.83
N LEU A 46 20.56 -0.87 6.07
CA LEU A 46 20.91 0.04 4.98
C LEU A 46 21.77 1.21 5.47
N TRP A 47 21.43 1.78 6.62
CA TRP A 47 22.19 2.89 7.20
C TRP A 47 23.63 2.46 7.51
N ILE A 48 23.83 1.39 8.29
CA ILE A 48 25.16 0.86 8.62
C ILE A 48 25.98 0.60 7.36
N LEU A 49 25.37 -0.01 6.35
CA LEU A 49 26.01 -0.28 5.06
C LEU A 49 26.44 0.99 4.35
N THR A 50 25.55 1.99 4.26
CA THR A 50 25.86 3.25 3.56
C THR A 50 26.94 4.07 4.28
N ASP A 51 26.97 4.05 5.61
CA ASP A 51 28.02 4.67 6.41
C ASP A 51 29.36 3.96 6.22
N ALA A 52 29.36 2.62 6.17
CA ALA A 52 30.57 1.83 5.88
C ALA A 52 31.11 2.09 4.46
N ILE A 53 30.23 2.25 3.46
CA ILE A 53 30.62 2.52 2.07
C ILE A 53 31.29 3.90 1.90
N HIS A 54 30.83 4.90 2.64
CA HIS A 54 31.31 6.29 2.55
C HIS A 54 32.30 6.65 3.67
N TYR A 55 32.78 5.66 4.42
CA TYR A 55 33.76 5.86 5.49
C TYR A 55 35.07 6.44 4.92
N GLY A 56 35.47 7.62 5.39
CA GLY A 56 36.71 8.29 4.98
C GLY A 56 36.59 9.31 3.83
N GLU A 57 35.44 9.46 3.18
CA GLU A 57 35.20 10.52 2.16
C GLU A 57 34.59 11.77 2.83
N SER A 58 35.42 12.74 3.21
CA SER A 58 35.04 13.96 3.94
C SER A 58 34.21 14.97 3.14
N GLU A 59 34.28 14.95 1.79
CA GLU A 59 33.55 15.91 0.93
C GLU A 59 32.13 15.48 0.51
N ARG A 60 31.70 14.24 0.78
CA ARG A 60 30.41 13.70 0.30
C ARG A 60 29.31 13.63 1.36
N GLN A 61 29.32 14.55 2.34
CA GLN A 61 28.26 14.62 3.36
C GLN A 61 26.84 14.78 2.79
N LYS A 62 26.69 15.36 1.58
CA LYS A 62 25.40 15.50 0.87
C LYS A 62 24.80 14.17 0.38
N LEU A 63 25.54 13.07 0.42
CA LEU A 63 25.07 11.73 0.05
C LEU A 63 24.74 10.85 1.28
N LYS A 64 24.87 11.41 2.50
CA LYS A 64 24.47 10.69 3.71
C LYS A 64 22.95 10.53 3.72
N VAL A 65 22.52 9.27 3.74
CA VAL A 65 21.13 8.80 3.75
C VAL A 65 20.21 9.60 4.69
N PRO A 66 20.62 10.01 5.91
CA PRO A 66 19.76 10.80 6.79
C PRO A 66 19.36 12.18 6.24
N GLN A 67 20.24 12.88 5.51
CA GLN A 67 19.96 14.23 4.99
C GLN A 67 19.08 14.22 3.73
N ALA A 68 19.16 13.14 2.94
CA ALA A 68 18.27 12.91 1.80
C ALA A 68 16.90 12.38 2.24
N LEU A 69 16.85 11.50 3.26
CA LEU A 69 15.61 10.97 3.83
C LEU A 69 14.82 12.01 4.63
N SER A 70 15.48 12.86 5.44
CA SER A 70 14.74 13.72 6.38
C SER A 70 13.86 14.78 5.72
N ARG A 71 14.19 15.22 4.50
CA ARG A 71 13.43 16.27 3.81
C ARG A 71 12.25 15.74 2.99
N ILE A 72 12.36 14.53 2.45
CA ILE A 72 11.29 13.93 1.64
C ILE A 72 10.20 13.33 2.54
N ASP A 73 10.58 12.76 3.69
CA ASP A 73 9.67 11.98 4.51
C ASP A 73 8.77 12.84 5.43
N THR A 74 9.27 13.99 5.93
CA THR A 74 8.50 14.83 6.87
C THR A 74 7.21 15.40 6.25
N GLN A 75 7.23 15.80 4.98
CA GLN A 75 6.03 16.33 4.30
C GLN A 75 4.99 15.23 4.07
N GLY A 76 5.43 14.04 3.65
CA GLY A 76 4.54 12.88 3.48
C GLY A 76 3.94 12.43 4.82
N ALA A 77 4.74 12.35 5.88
CA ALA A 77 4.28 11.99 7.22
C ALA A 77 3.22 12.97 7.74
N LEU A 78 3.44 14.29 7.60
CA LEU A 78 2.46 15.31 8.01
C LEU A 78 1.18 15.26 7.16
N PHE A 79 1.28 14.94 5.87
CA PHE A 79 0.12 14.74 5.00
C PHE A 79 -0.74 13.57 5.48
N PHE A 80 -0.15 12.39 5.71
CA PHE A 80 -0.88 11.24 6.22
C PHE A 80 -1.43 11.47 7.62
N LEU A 81 -0.67 12.12 8.51
CA LEU A 81 -1.15 12.51 9.84
C LEU A 81 -2.40 13.41 9.74
N GLY A 82 -2.40 14.40 8.86
CA GLY A 82 -3.55 15.29 8.65
C GLY A 82 -4.78 14.56 8.12
N ILE A 83 -4.59 13.59 7.21
CA ILE A 83 -5.67 12.72 6.73
C ILE A 83 -6.25 11.90 7.88
N LEU A 84 -5.40 11.19 8.63
CA LEU A 84 -5.85 10.31 9.71
C LEU A 84 -6.59 11.10 10.79
N LEU A 85 -6.09 12.28 11.19
CA LEU A 85 -6.78 13.16 12.15
C LEU A 85 -8.14 13.63 11.63
N SER A 86 -8.24 13.93 10.34
CA SER A 86 -9.50 14.35 9.72
C SER A 86 -10.51 13.20 9.69
N VAL A 87 -10.07 11.99 9.32
CA VAL A 87 -10.90 10.77 9.36
C VAL A 87 -11.34 10.48 10.79
N SER A 88 -10.44 10.53 11.78
CA SER A 88 -10.79 10.33 13.19
C SER A 88 -11.78 11.38 13.70
N SER A 89 -11.72 12.62 13.21
CA SER A 89 -12.73 13.64 13.52
C SER A 89 -14.11 13.28 12.95
N LEU A 90 -14.17 12.80 11.71
CA LEU A 90 -15.41 12.33 11.08
C LEU A 90 -15.98 11.09 11.78
N GLU A 91 -15.11 10.19 12.22
CA GLU A 91 -15.47 9.02 13.03
C GLU A 91 -16.05 9.44 14.38
N ALA A 92 -15.35 10.31 15.11
CA ALA A 92 -15.78 10.82 16.41
C ALA A 92 -17.09 11.63 16.33
N ALA A 93 -17.34 12.30 15.20
CA ALA A 93 -18.60 13.00 14.93
C ALA A 93 -19.75 12.05 14.54
N GLY A 94 -19.49 10.75 14.35
CA GLY A 94 -20.49 9.76 13.95
C GLY A 94 -20.82 9.72 12.46
N ILE A 95 -20.21 10.58 11.65
CA ILE A 95 -20.53 10.73 10.21
C ILE A 95 -20.18 9.45 9.44
N LEU A 96 -19.02 8.84 9.74
CA LEU A 96 -18.64 7.58 9.08
C LEU A 96 -19.62 6.44 9.40
N ARG A 97 -20.18 6.43 10.63
CA ARG A 97 -21.19 5.45 11.01
C ARG A 97 -22.50 5.68 10.25
N GLU A 98 -22.93 6.93 10.08
CA GLU A 98 -24.11 7.24 9.25
C GLU A 98 -23.92 6.81 7.79
N ILE A 99 -22.73 7.06 7.21
CA ILE A 99 -22.41 6.61 5.85
C ILE A 99 -22.46 5.09 5.77
N SER A 100 -21.84 4.36 6.71
CA SER A 100 -21.90 2.89 6.71
C SER A 100 -23.33 2.37 6.77
N THR A 101 -24.17 2.94 7.63
CA THR A 101 -25.59 2.54 7.79
C THR A 101 -26.38 2.83 6.51
N TYR A 102 -26.11 3.97 5.87
CA TYR A 102 -26.72 4.30 4.59
C TYR A 102 -26.30 3.33 3.47
N LEU A 103 -25.02 2.97 3.40
CA LEU A 103 -24.53 2.01 2.41
C LEU A 103 -25.14 0.62 2.64
N ASP A 104 -25.15 0.15 3.88
CA ASP A 104 -25.71 -1.17 4.24
C ASP A 104 -27.22 -1.24 3.97
N ALA A 105 -27.94 -0.13 4.11
CA ALA A 105 -29.37 -0.06 3.82
C ALA A 105 -29.70 -0.02 2.31
N ASN A 106 -28.80 0.49 1.48
CA ASN A 106 -29.05 0.72 0.04
C ASN A 106 -28.28 -0.24 -0.89
N ILE A 107 -27.20 -0.85 -0.39
CA ILE A 107 -26.36 -1.77 -1.14
C ILE A 107 -26.51 -3.17 -0.52
N PRO A 108 -27.03 -4.15 -1.28
CA PRO A 108 -27.42 -5.44 -0.71
C PRO A 108 -26.23 -6.31 -0.25
N ASN A 109 -25.02 -6.03 -0.74
CA ASN A 109 -23.84 -6.88 -0.54
C ASN A 109 -22.61 -6.05 -0.12
N VAL A 110 -21.89 -6.52 0.90
CA VAL A 110 -20.67 -5.89 1.41
C VAL A 110 -19.52 -5.95 0.41
N GLU A 111 -19.53 -6.94 -0.48
CA GLU A 111 -18.57 -7.06 -1.58
C GLU A 111 -18.75 -5.95 -2.61
N LEU A 112 -20.01 -5.54 -2.85
CA LEU A 112 -20.31 -4.39 -3.72
C LEU A 112 -19.88 -3.09 -3.06
N ILE A 113 -20.03 -2.97 -1.74
CA ILE A 113 -19.53 -1.82 -0.98
C ILE A 113 -18.02 -1.73 -1.11
N ALA A 114 -17.29 -2.82 -0.84
CA ALA A 114 -15.82 -2.86 -0.99
C ALA A 114 -15.38 -2.54 -2.44
N SER A 115 -16.10 -3.08 -3.43
CA SER A 115 -15.85 -2.81 -4.85
C SER A 115 -16.09 -1.35 -5.22
N ALA A 116 -17.13 -0.72 -4.67
CA ALA A 116 -17.43 0.69 -4.89
C ALA A 116 -16.37 1.58 -4.23
N ILE A 117 -15.93 1.27 -3.01
CA ILE A 117 -14.85 1.97 -2.32
C ILE A 117 -13.56 1.94 -3.17
N GLY A 118 -13.20 0.80 -3.76
CA GLY A 118 -12.06 0.72 -4.66
C GLY A 118 -12.22 1.56 -5.93
N VAL A 119 -13.44 1.73 -6.46
CA VAL A 119 -13.70 2.66 -7.57
C VAL A 119 -13.51 4.11 -7.15
N VAL A 120 -14.00 4.50 -5.98
CA VAL A 120 -13.75 5.84 -5.42
C VAL A 120 -12.26 6.05 -5.17
N SER A 121 -11.51 4.97 -4.87
CA SER A 121 -10.05 4.97 -4.69
C SER A 121 -9.27 5.44 -5.92
N ALA A 122 -9.87 5.36 -7.12
CA ALA A 122 -9.27 5.90 -8.33
C ALA A 122 -9.16 7.43 -8.33
N ILE A 123 -9.97 8.09 -7.50
CA ILE A 123 -10.04 9.56 -7.40
C ILE A 123 -9.42 10.01 -6.07
N ILE A 124 -9.76 9.31 -4.99
CA ILE A 124 -9.31 9.63 -3.63
C ILE A 124 -8.26 8.58 -3.26
N ASP A 125 -7.05 9.00 -2.91
CA ASP A 125 -5.92 8.09 -2.64
C ASP A 125 -6.31 6.91 -1.71
N ASN A 126 -5.65 5.78 -1.93
CA ASN A 126 -5.98 4.51 -1.28
C ASN A 126 -5.87 4.60 0.25
N VAL A 127 -4.90 5.36 0.78
CA VAL A 127 -4.66 5.49 2.21
C VAL A 127 -5.84 6.17 2.94
N PRO A 128 -6.28 7.39 2.55
CA PRO A 128 -7.47 8.01 3.13
C PRO A 128 -8.71 7.12 3.11
N LEU A 129 -8.95 6.41 2.01
CA LEU A 129 -10.17 5.63 1.83
C LEU A 129 -10.18 4.36 2.67
N VAL A 130 -9.04 3.67 2.79
CA VAL A 130 -8.93 2.55 3.73
C VAL A 130 -9.09 3.03 5.17
N ALA A 131 -8.52 4.18 5.53
CA ALA A 131 -8.70 4.76 6.86
C ALA A 131 -10.18 5.08 7.15
N ALA A 132 -10.88 5.72 6.19
CA ALA A 132 -12.31 6.00 6.33
C ALA A 132 -13.13 4.70 6.43
N THR A 133 -12.81 3.68 5.64
CA THR A 133 -13.49 2.37 5.68
C THR A 133 -13.30 1.68 7.04
N MET A 134 -12.12 1.79 7.64
CA MET A 134 -11.87 1.29 9.01
C MET A 134 -12.68 2.04 10.08
N GLY A 135 -12.97 3.33 9.87
CA GLY A 135 -13.88 4.09 10.75
C GLY A 135 -15.38 3.81 10.49
N MET A 136 -15.72 3.23 9.33
CA MET A 136 -17.09 2.83 8.97
C MET A 136 -17.44 1.44 9.51
N TYR A 137 -16.50 0.50 9.44
CA TYR A 137 -16.70 -0.92 9.77
C TYR A 137 -15.70 -1.38 10.82
N ASP A 138 -16.21 -1.81 11.97
CA ASP A 138 -15.38 -2.25 13.11
C ASP A 138 -14.95 -3.73 13.00
N LEU A 139 -13.91 -4.06 13.76
CA LEU A 139 -13.37 -5.42 13.84
C LEU A 139 -14.30 -6.41 14.56
N THR A 140 -15.33 -5.92 15.26
CA THR A 140 -16.35 -6.79 15.87
C THR A 140 -17.34 -7.32 14.84
N SER A 141 -17.66 -6.50 13.83
CA SER A 141 -18.53 -6.87 12.70
C SER A 141 -17.77 -7.66 11.64
N PHE A 142 -16.54 -7.24 11.34
CA PHE A 142 -15.64 -7.92 10.41
C PHE A 142 -14.32 -8.26 11.11
N PRO A 143 -14.15 -9.52 11.58
CA PRO A 143 -12.92 -9.94 12.24
C PRO A 143 -11.68 -9.70 11.40
N GLN A 144 -10.53 -9.57 12.05
CA GLN A 144 -9.24 -9.46 11.38
C GLN A 144 -9.07 -10.58 10.35
N ASP A 145 -8.52 -10.25 9.18
CA ASP A 145 -8.29 -11.17 8.06
C ASP A 145 -9.58 -11.78 7.46
N SER A 146 -10.76 -11.24 7.78
CA SER A 146 -12.02 -11.60 7.12
C SER A 146 -12.00 -11.30 5.62
N GLU A 147 -12.86 -11.99 4.89
CA GLU A 147 -13.00 -11.86 3.44
C GLU A 147 -13.32 -10.44 3.01
N PHE A 148 -14.05 -9.69 3.84
CA PHE A 148 -14.31 -8.27 3.63
C PHE A 148 -13.01 -7.45 3.61
N TRP A 149 -12.14 -7.60 4.62
CA TRP A 149 -10.88 -6.86 4.68
C TRP A 149 -9.90 -7.24 3.58
N GLN A 150 -9.87 -8.52 3.21
CA GLN A 150 -9.07 -9.00 2.07
C GLN A 150 -9.55 -8.36 0.76
N LEU A 151 -10.87 -8.30 0.53
CA LEU A 151 -11.45 -7.66 -0.64
C LEU A 151 -11.25 -6.14 -0.62
N VAL A 152 -11.43 -5.47 0.52
CA VAL A 152 -11.14 -4.03 0.67
C VAL A 152 -9.67 -3.74 0.36
N ALA A 153 -8.74 -4.57 0.86
CA ALA A 153 -7.31 -4.42 0.58
C ALA A 153 -6.99 -4.57 -0.91
N PHE A 154 -7.61 -5.55 -1.59
CA PHE A 154 -7.49 -5.71 -3.04
C PHE A 154 -8.10 -4.51 -3.79
N CYS A 155 -9.33 -4.14 -3.47
CA CYS A 155 -10.10 -3.11 -4.16
C CYS A 155 -9.48 -1.73 -4.00
N ALA A 156 -9.13 -1.34 -2.77
CA ALA A 156 -8.42 -0.08 -2.52
C ALA A 156 -7.02 -0.12 -3.14
N GLY A 157 -6.27 -1.21 -2.99
CA GLY A 157 -4.90 -1.32 -3.51
C GLY A 157 -4.81 -1.21 -5.04
N THR A 158 -5.73 -1.83 -5.76
CA THR A 158 -5.74 -1.85 -7.24
C THR A 158 -6.58 -0.74 -7.85
N GLY A 159 -7.59 -0.25 -7.13
CA GLY A 159 -8.55 0.74 -7.62
C GLY A 159 -7.91 2.06 -8.04
N GLY A 160 -6.89 2.52 -7.29
CA GLY A 160 -6.07 3.69 -7.63
C GLY A 160 -5.41 3.68 -9.01
N SER A 161 -5.31 2.50 -9.66
CA SER A 161 -4.74 2.38 -11.01
C SER A 161 -5.77 2.63 -12.12
N MET A 162 -7.06 2.76 -11.82
CA MET A 162 -8.07 3.01 -12.86
C MET A 162 -7.96 4.41 -13.45
N LEU A 163 -7.43 5.38 -12.70
CA LEU A 163 -7.09 6.71 -13.21
C LEU A 163 -5.63 7.02 -12.90
N ILE A 164 -4.96 7.74 -13.79
CA ILE A 164 -3.54 8.09 -13.64
C ILE A 164 -3.23 8.93 -12.40
N ILE A 165 -4.23 9.63 -11.85
CA ILE A 165 -4.10 10.45 -10.63
C ILE A 165 -4.40 9.67 -9.35
N GLY A 166 -4.96 8.46 -9.45
CA GLY A 166 -5.41 7.68 -8.30
C GLY A 166 -4.29 7.02 -7.51
N SER A 167 -3.03 7.15 -7.96
CA SER A 167 -1.88 6.61 -7.24
C SER A 167 -0.62 7.45 -7.46
N ALA A 168 0.28 7.43 -6.47
CA ALA A 168 1.59 8.08 -6.57
C ALA A 168 2.41 7.55 -7.77
N ALA A 169 2.30 6.25 -8.08
CA ALA A 169 2.93 5.65 -9.25
C ALA A 169 2.38 6.22 -10.57
N GLY A 170 1.06 6.41 -10.66
CA GLY A 170 0.43 7.02 -11.83
C GLY A 170 0.85 8.49 -12.03
N VAL A 171 0.90 9.28 -10.96
CA VAL A 171 1.38 10.68 -11.01
C VAL A 171 2.87 10.74 -11.40
N ALA A 172 3.69 9.82 -10.89
CA ALA A 172 5.09 9.72 -11.29
C ALA A 172 5.25 9.35 -12.78
N PHE A 173 4.46 8.38 -13.25
CA PHE A 173 4.43 7.99 -14.66
C PHE A 173 4.01 9.15 -15.57
N MET A 174 3.00 9.92 -15.17
CA MET A 174 2.58 11.16 -15.86
C MET A 174 3.75 12.13 -16.02
N GLY A 175 4.54 12.33 -14.96
CA GLY A 175 5.71 13.22 -14.98
C GLY A 175 6.87 12.71 -15.84
N MET A 176 7.14 11.40 -15.81
CA MET A 176 8.26 10.78 -16.53
C MET A 176 7.99 10.66 -18.04
N GLU A 177 6.84 10.10 -18.41
CA GLU A 177 6.48 9.87 -19.82
C GLU A 177 5.75 11.06 -20.45
N LYS A 178 5.44 12.11 -19.66
CA LYS A 178 4.70 13.31 -20.10
C LYS A 178 3.37 12.98 -20.79
N VAL A 179 2.74 11.88 -20.38
CA VAL A 179 1.38 11.53 -20.82
C VAL A 179 0.37 12.42 -20.12
N ASP A 180 -0.71 12.80 -20.79
CA ASP A 180 -1.79 13.55 -20.16
C ASP A 180 -2.88 12.64 -19.58
N PHE A 181 -3.72 13.23 -18.70
CA PHE A 181 -4.82 12.52 -18.06
C PHE A 181 -5.79 11.89 -19.06
N PHE A 182 -6.19 12.62 -20.10
CA PHE A 182 -7.18 12.14 -21.07
C PHE A 182 -6.64 11.02 -21.94
N TRP A 183 -5.34 11.05 -22.26
CA TRP A 183 -4.67 9.94 -22.94
C TRP A 183 -4.78 8.66 -22.12
N TYR A 184 -4.45 8.72 -20.83
CA TYR A 184 -4.53 7.56 -19.94
C TYR A 184 -5.97 7.09 -19.80
N PHE A 185 -6.90 8.03 -19.61
CA PHE A 185 -8.32 7.73 -19.48
C PHE A 185 -8.87 6.97 -20.70
N ARG A 186 -8.47 7.37 -21.91
CA ARG A 186 -8.98 6.76 -23.14
C ARG A 186 -8.30 5.43 -23.48
N LYS A 187 -7.04 5.23 -23.12
CA LYS A 187 -6.25 4.06 -23.55
C LYS A 187 -5.99 3.02 -22.48
N VAL A 188 -5.89 3.42 -21.21
CA VAL A 188 -5.45 2.56 -20.12
C VAL A 188 -6.58 2.31 -19.13
N SER A 189 -7.36 3.33 -18.75
CA SER A 189 -8.40 3.20 -17.73
C SER A 189 -9.41 2.08 -18.00
N GLY A 190 -9.80 1.86 -19.26
CA GLY A 190 -10.69 0.75 -19.60
C GLY A 190 -10.08 -0.63 -19.34
N VAL A 191 -8.79 -0.81 -19.67
CA VAL A 191 -8.06 -2.06 -19.42
C VAL A 191 -7.80 -2.24 -17.93
N ALA A 192 -7.44 -1.17 -17.23
CA ALA A 192 -7.27 -1.17 -15.78
C ALA A 192 -8.57 -1.52 -15.05
N PHE A 193 -9.70 -0.95 -15.47
CA PHE A 193 -11.03 -1.29 -14.95
C PHE A 193 -11.40 -2.74 -15.24
N ALA A 194 -11.10 -3.25 -16.45
CA ALA A 194 -11.33 -4.66 -16.77
C ALA A 194 -10.49 -5.59 -15.89
N GLY A 195 -9.23 -5.25 -15.62
CA GLY A 195 -8.36 -5.99 -14.70
C GLY A 195 -8.87 -5.95 -13.26
N TYR A 196 -9.34 -4.79 -12.80
CA TYR A 196 -9.98 -4.61 -11.50
C TYR A 196 -11.22 -5.50 -11.34
N ALA A 197 -12.15 -5.45 -12.30
CA ALA A 197 -13.35 -6.27 -12.32
C ALA A 197 -13.04 -7.77 -12.42
N ALA A 198 -12.05 -8.15 -13.24
CA ALA A 198 -11.59 -9.53 -13.35
C ALA A 198 -10.98 -10.04 -12.04
N GLY A 199 -10.23 -9.20 -11.31
CA GLY A 199 -9.69 -9.55 -10.00
C GLY A 199 -10.77 -9.74 -8.93
N ILE A 200 -11.79 -8.87 -8.90
CA ILE A 200 -12.98 -9.07 -8.04
C ILE A 200 -13.67 -10.39 -8.39
N ALA A 201 -13.95 -10.63 -9.68
CA ALA A 201 -14.62 -11.85 -10.12
C ALA A 201 -13.80 -13.11 -9.77
N ALA A 202 -12.48 -13.07 -9.92
CA ALA A 202 -11.59 -14.16 -9.53
C ALA A 202 -11.61 -14.38 -8.01
N TYR A 203 -11.57 -13.31 -7.21
CA TYR A 203 -11.66 -13.39 -5.76
C TYR A 203 -12.96 -14.05 -5.30
N LEU A 204 -14.10 -13.58 -5.83
CA LEU A 204 -15.43 -14.14 -5.53
C LEU A 204 -15.56 -15.60 -6.00
N ALA A 205 -14.93 -15.96 -7.13
CA ALA A 205 -14.90 -17.32 -7.61
C ALA A 205 -14.09 -18.25 -6.69
N VAL A 206 -12.93 -17.82 -6.22
CA VAL A 206 -12.10 -18.59 -5.26
C VAL A 206 -12.88 -18.83 -3.96
N GLN A 207 -13.57 -17.81 -3.46
CA GLN A 207 -14.42 -17.89 -2.27
C GLN A 207 -15.59 -18.87 -2.48
N SER A 208 -16.31 -18.76 -3.61
CA SER A 208 -17.45 -19.63 -3.94
C SER A 208 -17.05 -21.09 -4.13
N LEU A 209 -15.85 -21.35 -4.66
CA LEU A 209 -15.34 -22.69 -4.92
C LEU A 209 -14.73 -23.36 -3.69
N HIS A 210 -14.73 -22.71 -2.51
CA HIS A 210 -14.07 -23.18 -1.28
C HIS A 210 -12.64 -23.68 -1.52
N PHE A 211 -11.92 -23.04 -2.44
CA PHE A 211 -10.56 -23.43 -2.76
C PHE A 211 -9.70 -23.13 -1.53
N SER A 212 -9.44 -24.16 -0.72
CA SER A 212 -8.65 -24.07 0.50
C SER A 212 -7.18 -23.96 0.11
N ILE A 213 -6.76 -22.80 -0.40
CA ILE A 213 -5.34 -22.49 -0.50
C ILE A 213 -4.87 -22.29 0.94
N PRO A 214 -3.83 -23.01 1.43
CA PRO A 214 -3.33 -22.79 2.78
C PRO A 214 -2.91 -21.32 2.92
N THR A 215 -3.75 -20.54 3.62
CA THR A 215 -3.64 -19.08 3.73
C THR A 215 -2.60 -18.67 4.78
N THR A 216 -2.07 -19.63 5.53
CA THR A 216 -1.02 -19.40 6.53
C THR A 216 0.17 -20.30 6.23
N VAL A 217 1.37 -19.72 6.18
CA VAL A 217 2.63 -20.49 6.24
C VAL A 217 2.63 -21.41 7.49
N ALA A 218 1.89 -21.05 8.54
CA ALA A 218 1.67 -21.86 9.73
C ALA A 218 0.87 -23.16 9.52
N GLN A 219 0.15 -23.30 8.39
CA GLN A 219 -0.56 -24.54 8.02
C GLN A 219 0.28 -25.45 7.09
N ILE A 220 1.51 -25.03 6.75
CA ILE A 220 2.46 -25.91 6.08
C ILE A 220 2.96 -26.93 7.13
N PRO A 221 2.86 -28.25 6.88
CA PRO A 221 3.12 -29.30 7.88
C PRO A 221 4.57 -29.37 8.44
N PHE A 222 5.45 -28.46 8.02
CA PHE A 222 6.82 -28.32 8.52
C PHE A 222 7.00 -27.21 9.57
N PHE A 223 5.98 -26.37 9.83
CA PHE A 223 6.04 -25.22 10.75
C PHE A 223 4.94 -25.24 11.82
N THR A 224 4.43 -26.42 12.18
CA THR A 224 3.53 -26.58 13.33
C THR A 224 4.36 -26.64 14.63
N GLY A 225 4.55 -25.49 15.26
CA GLY A 225 5.03 -25.37 16.64
C GLY A 225 3.91 -24.81 17.51
N SER A 226 3.47 -25.64 18.46
CA SER A 226 2.58 -25.37 19.60
C SER A 226 2.43 -23.92 20.05
#